data_AF-A0A4R4KQW1-F1
#
_entry.id   AF-A0A4R4KQW1-F1
#
_cell.length_a   1.000
_cell.length_b   1.000
_cell.length_c   1.000
_cell.angle_alpha   90.00
_cell.angle_beta   90.00
_cell.angle_gamma   90.00
#
_symmetry.space_group_name_H-M   'P 1'
#
loop_
_entity.id
_entity.type
_entity.pdbx_description
1 polymer ?
#
loop_
_entity_poly.entity_id
_entity_poly.type
_entity_poly.pdbx_seq_one_letter_code
_entity_poly.pdbx_strand_id
1 'polypeptide(L)'
;MKKSLLLLFFWLPGLFCFGQSLPQRSFEGTIMGKIPITLTLSEDGDAIFGTLIYKKKGIPITVIGSKYDGTYFLKEHMPNGEVTGVFSISPKGTGLEGIWSAPKRDAKELKVSLKQTSRNTVASKPLPDLTGTYYYSFGAEDGSGELKVQQAGPGKLVIALSAVTGGPSFHIADLEKTTISLKGNKAIYENKEFGACKLLFTFGKNSVQIDYLDDAYECGFGARASAAGSYVRIKASKPDFL
;
A
#
# COMPACT_ATOMS: atom_id res chain seq x y z
N MET A 1 31.62 -59.10 26.29
CA MET A 1 31.84 -57.63 26.32
C MET A 1 32.05 -57.12 24.91
N LYS A 2 31.07 -56.40 24.33
CA LYS A 2 31.23 -55.47 23.20
C LYS A 2 30.04 -54.50 23.27
N LYS A 3 30.25 -53.30 23.81
CA LYS A 3 29.24 -52.23 23.83
C LYS A 3 29.28 -51.55 22.46
N SER A 4 28.20 -51.70 21.68
CA SER A 4 28.02 -50.96 20.44
C SER A 4 27.46 -49.58 20.76
N LEU A 5 28.24 -48.54 20.50
CA LEU A 5 27.85 -47.14 20.70
C LEU A 5 27.14 -46.67 19.43
N LEU A 6 25.81 -46.58 19.47
CA LEU A 6 25.01 -46.03 18.39
C LEU A 6 25.06 -44.49 18.47
N LEU A 7 25.75 -43.84 17.53
CA LEU A 7 25.74 -42.38 17.37
C LEU A 7 24.47 -41.96 16.62
N LEU A 8 23.52 -41.37 17.35
CA LEU A 8 22.37 -40.68 16.81
C LEU A 8 22.81 -39.32 16.24
N PHE A 9 22.90 -39.23 14.92
CA PHE A 9 23.13 -37.99 14.20
C PHE A 9 21.80 -37.19 14.18
N PHE A 10 21.62 -36.29 15.16
CA PHE A 10 20.52 -35.32 15.14
C PHE A 10 20.79 -34.30 14.03
N TRP A 11 20.13 -34.47 12.89
CA TRP A 11 20.08 -33.49 11.82
C TRP A 11 19.12 -32.37 12.27
N LEU A 12 19.67 -31.32 12.89
CA LEU A 12 18.94 -30.07 13.16
C LEU A 12 18.70 -29.39 11.81
N PRO A 13 17.46 -29.28 11.30
CA PRO A 13 17.21 -28.46 10.14
C PRO A 13 17.46 -27.01 10.56
N GLY A 14 18.56 -26.44 10.07
CA GLY A 14 18.85 -25.02 10.25
C GLY A 14 17.69 -24.21 9.69
N LEU A 15 16.98 -23.51 10.58
CA LEU A 15 16.04 -22.45 10.22
C LEU A 15 16.81 -21.34 9.51
N PHE A 16 16.94 -21.46 8.19
CA PHE A 16 17.32 -20.33 7.34
C PHE A 16 16.15 -19.34 7.36
N CYS A 17 16.20 -18.37 8.29
CA CYS A 17 15.43 -17.15 8.17
C CYS A 17 15.98 -16.37 6.96
N PHE A 18 15.46 -16.67 5.76
CA PHE A 18 15.64 -15.78 4.62
C PHE A 18 14.90 -14.48 4.92
N GLY A 19 15.64 -13.44 5.31
CA GLY A 19 15.11 -12.09 5.41
C GLY A 19 14.63 -11.65 4.02
N GLN A 20 13.34 -11.36 3.89
CA GLN A 20 12.80 -10.82 2.65
C GLN A 20 13.47 -9.47 2.35
N SER A 21 13.86 -9.26 1.10
CA SER A 21 14.53 -8.05 0.65
C SER A 21 13.71 -7.43 -0.48
N LEU A 22 13.44 -6.13 -0.41
CA LEU A 22 12.58 -5.42 -1.35
C LEU A 22 13.43 -4.61 -2.34
N PRO A 23 13.14 -4.66 -3.66
CA PRO A 23 13.70 -3.72 -4.61
C PRO A 23 13.38 -2.28 -4.22
N GLN A 24 14.39 -1.42 -4.19
CA GLN A 24 14.24 0.01 -3.95
C GLN A 24 14.92 0.81 -5.07
N ARG A 25 14.25 1.83 -5.58
CA ARG A 25 14.77 2.71 -6.63
C ARG A 25 14.59 4.15 -6.20
N SER A 26 15.63 4.96 -6.43
CA SER A 26 15.55 6.41 -6.25
C SER A 26 15.63 7.09 -7.60
N PHE A 27 14.87 8.17 -7.74
CA PHE A 27 14.76 8.95 -8.94
C PHE A 27 14.86 10.43 -8.62
N GLU A 28 15.38 11.19 -9.56
CA GLU A 28 15.38 12.64 -9.52
C GLU A 28 14.89 13.21 -10.84
N GLY A 29 14.17 14.33 -10.79
CA GLY A 29 13.72 15.01 -11.99
C GLY A 29 12.77 16.14 -11.67
N THR A 30 11.78 16.34 -12.54
CA THR A 30 10.90 17.51 -12.45
C THR A 30 9.44 17.20 -12.78
N ILE A 31 8.55 18.00 -12.22
CA ILE A 31 7.18 18.21 -12.69
C ILE A 31 7.17 19.49 -13.53
N MET A 32 6.61 19.43 -14.75
CA MET A 32 6.56 20.50 -15.76
C MET A 32 7.91 21.13 -16.13
N GLY A 33 9.02 20.41 -15.97
CA GLY A 33 10.35 20.96 -16.21
C GLY A 33 10.79 22.04 -15.21
N LYS A 34 9.98 22.34 -14.18
CA LYS A 34 10.17 23.51 -13.29
C LYS A 34 10.18 23.17 -11.81
N ILE A 35 9.48 22.12 -11.39
CA ILE A 35 9.33 21.75 -9.99
C ILE A 35 10.25 20.56 -9.72
N PRO A 36 11.43 20.77 -9.12
CA PRO A 36 12.37 19.68 -8.89
C PRO A 36 11.89 18.76 -7.75
N ILE A 37 11.93 17.45 -8.01
CA ILE A 37 11.50 16.42 -7.06
C ILE A 37 12.53 15.28 -6.96
N THR A 38 12.54 14.60 -5.82
CA THR A 38 13.14 13.27 -5.66
C THR A 38 12.07 12.28 -5.25
N LEU A 39 12.12 11.08 -5.82
CA LEU A 39 11.16 10.02 -5.55
C LEU A 39 11.92 8.74 -5.19
N THR A 40 11.65 8.16 -4.02
CA THR A 40 12.20 6.86 -3.62
C THR A 40 11.05 5.87 -3.50
N LEU A 41 11.11 4.76 -4.23
CA LEU A 41 10.07 3.73 -4.28
C LEU A 41 10.65 2.38 -3.86
N SER A 42 9.90 1.64 -3.05
CA SER A 42 10.14 0.25 -2.69
C SER A 42 8.97 -0.59 -3.20
N GLU A 43 9.27 -1.70 -3.88
CA GLU A 43 8.27 -2.57 -4.50
C GLU A 43 8.09 -3.85 -3.68
N ASP A 44 6.84 -4.21 -3.36
CA ASP A 44 6.48 -5.50 -2.79
C ASP A 44 5.36 -6.14 -3.62
N GLY A 45 5.76 -6.93 -4.61
CA GLY A 45 4.86 -7.34 -5.68
C GLY A 45 4.41 -6.11 -6.47
N ASP A 46 3.09 -5.91 -6.54
CA ASP A 46 2.50 -4.75 -7.19
C ASP A 46 2.26 -3.58 -6.24
N ALA A 47 2.34 -3.79 -4.92
CA ALA A 47 2.24 -2.69 -3.95
C ALA A 47 3.52 -1.85 -3.96
N ILE A 48 3.34 -0.52 -3.96
CA ILE A 48 4.43 0.46 -4.02
C ILE A 48 4.38 1.35 -2.79
N PHE A 49 5.51 1.44 -2.09
CA PHE A 49 5.68 2.31 -0.93
C PHE A 49 6.87 3.24 -1.14
N GLY A 50 6.72 4.51 -0.82
CA GLY A 50 7.76 5.46 -1.14
C GLY A 50 7.68 6.79 -0.42
N THR A 51 8.60 7.65 -0.82
CA THR A 51 8.71 9.02 -0.32
C THR A 51 9.01 9.95 -1.50
N LEU A 52 8.21 11.00 -1.61
CA LEU A 52 8.43 12.12 -2.50
C LEU A 52 8.99 13.30 -1.70
N ILE A 53 9.97 14.01 -2.25
CA ILE A 53 10.43 15.28 -1.71
C ILE A 53 10.40 16.32 -2.82
N TYR A 54 9.62 17.37 -2.62
CA TYR A 54 9.73 18.59 -3.41
C TYR A 54 10.99 19.33 -2.96
N LYS A 55 12.05 19.37 -3.80
CA LYS A 55 13.39 19.84 -3.38
C LYS A 55 13.39 21.26 -2.80
N LYS A 56 12.46 22.12 -3.24
CA LYS A 56 12.31 23.49 -2.71
C LYS A 56 11.80 23.54 -1.27
N LYS A 57 11.03 22.57 -0.83
CA LYS A 57 10.45 22.49 0.53
C LYS A 57 11.22 21.53 1.43
N GLY A 58 11.80 20.47 0.87
CA GLY A 58 12.60 19.50 1.62
C GLY A 58 11.80 18.59 2.57
N ILE A 59 10.47 18.73 2.60
CA ILE A 59 9.61 17.93 3.46
C ILE A 59 9.28 16.60 2.75
N PRO A 60 9.54 15.44 3.39
CA PRO A 60 9.16 14.15 2.85
C PRO A 60 7.65 13.95 2.92
N ILE A 61 7.08 13.49 1.80
CA ILE A 61 5.66 13.15 1.65
C ILE A 61 5.56 11.65 1.40
N THR A 62 4.68 10.99 2.14
CA THR A 62 4.41 9.56 1.95
C THR A 62 3.76 9.34 0.60
N VAL A 63 4.29 8.40 -0.17
CA VAL A 63 3.70 7.99 -1.44
C VAL A 63 3.36 6.51 -1.38
N ILE A 64 2.12 6.17 -1.71
CA ILE A 64 1.62 4.79 -1.70
C ILE A 64 0.88 4.57 -3.00
N GLY A 65 0.93 3.35 -3.52
CA GLY A 65 0.19 3.02 -4.73
C GLY A 65 0.38 1.59 -5.16
N SER A 66 0.06 1.35 -6.42
CA SER A 66 0.24 0.06 -7.05
C SER A 66 0.89 0.20 -8.43
N LYS A 67 1.37 -0.93 -8.94
CA LYS A 67 1.91 -1.06 -10.28
C LYS A 67 1.00 -1.99 -11.07
N TYR A 68 0.56 -1.54 -12.24
CA TYR A 68 -0.24 -2.33 -13.16
C TYR A 68 0.31 -2.16 -14.57
N ASP A 69 0.58 -3.28 -15.24
CA ASP A 69 1.19 -3.31 -16.58
C ASP A 69 2.44 -2.41 -16.71
N GLY A 70 3.32 -2.50 -15.70
CA GLY A 70 4.54 -1.69 -15.60
C GLY A 70 4.34 -0.20 -15.30
N THR A 71 3.11 0.30 -15.28
CA THR A 71 2.76 1.68 -14.93
C THR A 71 2.53 1.80 -13.43
N TYR A 72 3.13 2.81 -12.81
CA TYR A 72 2.98 3.12 -11.40
C TYR A 72 1.85 4.14 -11.21
N PHE A 73 0.87 3.79 -10.38
CA PHE A 73 -0.22 4.65 -9.96
C PHE A 73 -0.03 5.01 -8.50
N LEU A 74 0.45 6.22 -8.22
CA LEU A 74 0.91 6.61 -6.89
C LEU A 74 0.11 7.79 -6.35
N LYS A 75 -0.08 7.86 -5.04
CA LYS A 75 -0.80 8.94 -4.35
C LYS A 75 0.07 9.57 -3.28
N GLU A 76 0.08 10.90 -3.22
CA GLU A 76 0.72 11.69 -2.17
C GLU A 76 -0.20 11.79 -0.97
N HIS A 77 0.20 11.17 0.15
CA HIS A 77 -0.58 11.18 1.38
C HIS A 77 0.01 12.14 2.41
N MET A 78 -0.82 13.06 2.87
CA MET A 78 -0.57 13.87 4.06
C MET A 78 -0.78 13.03 5.34
N PRO A 79 -0.23 13.44 6.49
CA PRO A 79 -0.37 12.69 7.75
C PRO A 79 -1.81 12.51 8.24
N ASN A 80 -2.74 13.37 7.80
CA ASN A 80 -4.18 13.29 8.07
C ASN A 80 -4.92 12.38 7.07
N GLY A 81 -4.23 11.78 6.10
CA GLY A 81 -4.81 10.94 5.04
C GLY A 81 -5.33 11.71 3.83
N GLU A 82 -5.25 13.04 3.81
CA GLU A 82 -5.57 13.80 2.60
C GLU A 82 -4.62 13.43 1.46
N VAL A 83 -5.19 13.12 0.30
CA VAL A 83 -4.45 12.91 -0.94
C VAL A 83 -4.29 14.27 -1.62
N THR A 84 -3.05 14.63 -1.94
CA THR A 84 -2.75 15.97 -2.50
C THR A 84 -2.21 15.94 -3.92
N GLY A 85 -1.80 14.76 -4.39
CA GLY A 85 -1.28 14.54 -5.73
C GLY A 85 -1.41 13.08 -6.14
N VAL A 86 -1.62 12.86 -7.43
CA VAL A 86 -1.73 11.55 -8.05
C VAL A 86 -0.75 11.47 -9.21
N PHE A 87 0.06 10.42 -9.25
CA PHE A 87 0.98 10.11 -10.33
C PHE A 87 0.44 8.94 -11.16
N SER A 88 0.57 9.06 -12.47
CA SER A 88 0.54 7.95 -13.42
C SER A 88 1.81 8.01 -14.25
N ILE A 89 2.79 7.16 -13.92
CA ILE A 89 4.14 7.22 -14.49
C ILE A 89 4.60 5.83 -14.93
N SER A 90 5.21 5.76 -16.12
CA SER A 90 5.67 4.52 -16.73
C SER A 90 7.18 4.57 -17.02
N PRO A 91 7.87 3.41 -17.09
CA PRO A 91 9.26 3.34 -17.49
C PRO A 91 9.52 3.99 -18.85
N LYS A 92 10.57 4.82 -18.92
CA LYS A 92 11.09 5.33 -20.19
C LYS A 92 12.62 5.42 -20.13
N GLY A 93 13.27 4.56 -20.89
CA GLY A 93 14.73 4.39 -20.82
C GLY A 93 15.17 3.99 -19.42
N THR A 94 16.06 4.78 -18.82
CA THR A 94 16.56 4.57 -17.44
C THR A 94 15.71 5.30 -16.38
N GLY A 95 14.61 5.92 -16.78
CA GLY A 95 13.80 6.80 -15.95
C GLY A 95 12.32 6.44 -15.93
N LEU A 96 11.52 7.38 -15.42
CA LEU A 96 10.06 7.34 -15.45
C LEU A 96 9.55 8.62 -16.13
N GLU A 97 8.52 8.50 -16.95
CA GLU A 97 7.77 9.64 -17.48
C GLU A 97 6.26 9.41 -17.30
N GLY A 98 5.50 10.49 -17.22
CA GLY A 98 4.05 10.41 -17.16
C GLY A 98 3.45 11.72 -16.69
N ILE A 99 2.42 11.63 -15.84
CA ILE A 99 1.66 12.77 -15.36
C ILE A 99 1.57 12.79 -13.83
N TRP A 100 1.43 14.01 -13.33
CA TRP A 100 0.99 14.34 -11.99
C TRP A 100 -0.25 15.20 -12.09
N SER A 101 -1.23 15.01 -11.22
CA SER A 101 -2.38 15.91 -11.08
C SER A 101 -2.78 16.05 -9.62
N ALA A 102 -3.36 17.20 -9.28
CA ALA A 102 -4.11 17.31 -8.03
C ALA A 102 -5.38 16.43 -8.13
N PRO A 103 -5.88 15.85 -7.03
CA PRO A 103 -7.05 14.97 -7.07
C PRO A 103 -8.36 15.76 -7.12
N LYS A 104 -8.48 16.68 -8.07
CA LYS A 104 -9.68 17.47 -8.33
C LYS A 104 -10.14 17.21 -9.75
N ARG A 105 -11.46 17.21 -9.97
CA ARG A 105 -12.08 16.87 -11.26
C ARG A 105 -11.55 17.69 -12.45
N ASP A 106 -11.14 18.93 -12.22
CA ASP A 106 -10.68 19.89 -13.22
C ASP A 106 -9.18 20.22 -13.11
N ALA A 107 -8.43 19.42 -12.35
CA ALA A 107 -7.01 19.65 -12.17
C ALA A 107 -6.24 19.48 -13.49
N LYS A 108 -5.29 20.38 -13.73
CA LYS A 108 -4.36 20.26 -14.86
C LYS A 108 -3.42 19.08 -14.66
N GLU A 109 -3.28 18.26 -15.69
CA GLU A 109 -2.23 17.26 -15.76
C GLU A 109 -0.88 17.91 -16.05
N LEU A 110 0.11 17.57 -15.24
CA LEU A 110 1.45 18.13 -15.26
C LEU A 110 2.44 17.05 -15.64
N LYS A 111 3.23 17.29 -16.69
CA LYS A 111 4.21 16.29 -17.17
C LYS A 111 5.27 16.00 -16.10
N VAL A 112 5.52 14.73 -15.84
CA VAL A 112 6.58 14.22 -14.95
C VAL A 112 7.69 13.63 -15.79
N SER A 113 8.94 13.94 -15.46
CA SER A 113 10.13 13.30 -16.03
C SER A 113 11.17 13.10 -14.96
N LEU A 114 11.56 11.84 -14.76
CA LEU A 114 12.44 11.38 -13.70
C LEU A 114 13.54 10.50 -14.28
N LYS A 115 14.76 10.63 -13.77
CA LYS A 115 15.88 9.76 -14.08
C LYS A 115 16.23 8.94 -12.83
N GLN A 116 16.44 7.64 -12.99
CA GLN A 116 16.88 6.81 -11.87
C GLN A 116 18.30 7.24 -11.45
N THR A 117 18.48 7.48 -10.16
CA THR A 117 19.77 7.85 -9.56
C THR A 117 20.37 6.71 -8.75
N SER A 118 19.55 5.80 -8.24
CA SER A 118 20.03 4.59 -7.57
C SER A 118 19.04 3.44 -7.71
N ARG A 119 19.58 2.22 -7.63
CA ARG A 119 18.83 0.98 -7.50
C ARG A 119 19.53 0.13 -6.46
N ASN A 120 18.82 -0.22 -5.40
CA ASN A 120 19.30 -1.02 -4.31
C ASN A 120 18.28 -2.10 -3.97
N THR A 121 18.68 -3.03 -3.13
CA THR A 121 17.76 -3.93 -2.44
C THR A 121 17.86 -3.62 -0.95
N VAL A 122 16.72 -3.38 -0.31
CA VAL A 122 16.66 -3.08 1.13
C VAL A 122 16.07 -4.26 1.87
N ALA A 123 16.64 -4.61 3.02
CA ALA A 123 16.02 -5.62 3.88
C ALA A 123 14.62 -5.14 4.31
N SER A 124 13.62 -6.00 4.15
CA SER A 124 12.28 -5.76 4.69
C SER A 124 12.40 -5.65 6.20
N LYS A 125 12.11 -4.47 6.74
CA LYS A 125 12.12 -4.27 8.20
C LYS A 125 10.91 -4.98 8.79
N PRO A 126 11.04 -5.61 9.97
CA PRO A 126 9.89 -6.08 10.71
C PRO A 126 8.87 -4.95 10.85
N LEU A 127 7.62 -5.25 10.53
CA LEU A 127 6.57 -4.26 10.67
C LEU A 127 6.31 -3.96 12.15
N PRO A 128 6.03 -2.69 12.49
CA PRO A 128 5.50 -2.38 13.80
C PRO A 128 4.11 -3.02 13.98
N ASP A 129 3.57 -2.92 15.19
CA ASP A 129 2.16 -3.23 15.45
C ASP A 129 1.27 -2.54 14.41
N LEU A 130 0.46 -3.33 13.70
CA LEU A 130 -0.46 -2.92 12.64
C LEU A 130 -1.80 -2.36 13.17
N THR A 131 -1.98 -2.28 14.49
CA THR A 131 -3.10 -1.60 15.13
C THR A 131 -3.19 -0.11 14.82
N GLY A 132 -4.33 0.34 14.31
CA GLY A 132 -4.60 1.75 14.05
C GLY A 132 -5.78 2.01 13.12
N THR A 133 -6.02 3.30 12.86
CA THR A 133 -6.92 3.78 11.82
C THR A 133 -6.09 4.24 10.63
N TYR A 134 -6.40 3.71 9.47
CA TYR A 134 -5.81 4.06 8.19
C TYR A 134 -6.86 4.77 7.34
N TYR A 135 -6.45 5.80 6.62
CA TYR A 135 -7.39 6.68 5.95
C TYR A 135 -6.84 7.20 4.63
N TYR A 136 -7.76 7.48 3.71
CA TYR A 136 -7.53 8.43 2.62
C TYR A 136 -8.75 9.34 2.43
N SER A 137 -8.52 10.54 1.92
CA SER A 137 -9.56 11.43 1.41
C SER A 137 -9.06 12.20 0.20
N PHE A 138 -9.89 12.33 -0.83
CA PHE A 138 -9.61 13.20 -1.97
C PHE A 138 -10.22 14.62 -1.80
N GLY A 139 -10.85 14.91 -0.66
CA GLY A 139 -11.59 16.13 -0.40
C GLY A 139 -12.98 15.85 0.17
N ALA A 140 -13.71 16.89 0.58
CA ALA A 140 -15.02 16.76 1.21
C ALA A 140 -16.11 16.24 0.26
N GLU A 141 -16.03 16.60 -1.02
CA GLU A 141 -17.00 16.23 -2.07
C GLU A 141 -16.55 15.01 -2.88
N ASP A 142 -15.32 14.55 -2.63
CA ASP A 142 -14.69 13.45 -3.34
C ASP A 142 -14.60 12.20 -2.44
N GLY A 143 -14.19 11.08 -3.02
CA GLY A 143 -14.19 9.81 -2.30
C GLY A 143 -13.23 9.79 -1.10
N SER A 144 -13.58 9.02 -0.08
CA SER A 144 -12.73 8.76 1.08
C SER A 144 -12.84 7.31 1.52
N GLY A 145 -11.92 6.86 2.36
CA GLY A 145 -11.98 5.52 2.91
C GLY A 145 -11.26 5.41 4.24
N GLU A 146 -11.88 4.71 5.18
CA GLU A 146 -11.34 4.37 6.47
C GLU A 146 -11.16 2.86 6.57
N LEU A 147 -9.99 2.43 7.01
CA LEU A 147 -9.70 1.06 7.43
C LEU A 147 -9.30 1.08 8.90
N LYS A 148 -10.08 0.38 9.72
CA LYS A 148 -9.76 0.09 11.12
C LYS A 148 -9.02 -1.24 11.19
N VAL A 149 -7.87 -1.28 11.84
CA VAL A 149 -7.05 -2.48 12.03
C VAL A 149 -6.72 -2.63 13.51
N GLN A 150 -6.88 -3.84 14.04
CA GLN A 150 -6.35 -4.25 15.34
C GLN A 150 -5.55 -5.53 15.17
N GLN A 151 -4.26 -5.50 15.52
CA GLN A 151 -3.45 -6.70 15.56
C GLN A 151 -3.73 -7.46 16.87
N ALA A 152 -4.57 -8.49 16.78
CA ALA A 152 -5.04 -9.25 17.94
C ALA A 152 -4.02 -10.31 18.42
N GLY A 153 -2.96 -10.56 17.66
CA GLY A 153 -1.88 -11.46 18.00
C GLY A 153 -0.92 -11.67 16.82
N PRO A 154 0.11 -12.53 16.98
CA PRO A 154 0.99 -12.89 15.87
C PRO A 154 0.18 -13.48 14.71
N GLY A 155 0.25 -12.85 13.54
CA GLY A 155 -0.43 -13.33 12.34
C GLY A 155 -1.96 -13.21 12.34
N LYS A 156 -2.55 -12.39 13.21
CA LYS A 156 -4.02 -12.20 13.28
C LYS A 156 -4.40 -10.72 13.32
N LEU A 157 -5.24 -10.29 12.38
CA LEU A 157 -5.81 -8.95 12.34
C LEU A 157 -7.32 -9.03 12.50
N VAL A 158 -7.89 -8.10 13.27
CA VAL A 158 -9.31 -7.74 13.22
C VAL A 158 -9.42 -6.46 12.40
N ILE A 159 -10.24 -6.46 11.37
CA ILE A 159 -10.40 -5.34 10.46
C ILE A 159 -11.87 -4.95 10.27
N ALA A 160 -12.11 -3.69 9.94
CA ALA A 160 -13.36 -3.19 9.37
C ALA A 160 -13.00 -2.06 8.40
N LEU A 161 -13.73 -1.93 7.30
CA LEU A 161 -13.43 -0.93 6.27
C LEU A 161 -14.72 -0.27 5.82
N SER A 162 -14.69 1.04 5.62
CA SER A 162 -15.75 1.77 4.96
C SER A 162 -15.14 2.76 3.98
N ALA A 163 -15.50 2.66 2.70
CA ALA A 163 -15.04 3.55 1.65
C ALA A 163 -16.22 4.10 0.87
N VAL A 164 -16.24 5.41 0.67
CA VAL A 164 -17.35 6.14 0.06
C VAL A 164 -16.85 6.80 -1.23
N THR A 165 -17.62 6.69 -2.32
CA THR A 165 -17.34 7.43 -3.56
C THR A 165 -17.69 8.91 -3.40
N GLY A 166 -17.16 9.77 -4.26
CA GLY A 166 -17.57 11.18 -4.30
C GLY A 166 -19.03 11.38 -4.72
N GLY A 167 -19.50 12.63 -4.60
CA GLY A 167 -20.86 13.01 -4.98
C GLY A 167 -21.16 12.85 -6.48
N PRO A 168 -22.45 12.77 -6.86
CA PRO A 168 -23.63 13.01 -6.02
C PRO A 168 -24.21 11.77 -5.32
N SER A 169 -23.78 10.56 -5.70
CA SER A 169 -24.46 9.32 -5.29
C SER A 169 -23.83 8.60 -4.09
N PHE A 170 -22.60 8.95 -3.71
CA PHE A 170 -21.91 8.48 -2.50
C PHE A 170 -22.09 6.97 -2.22
N HIS A 171 -21.75 6.12 -3.18
CA HIS A 171 -21.80 4.67 -3.01
C HIS A 171 -20.77 4.20 -1.99
N ILE A 172 -21.11 3.17 -1.22
CA ILE A 172 -20.30 2.69 -0.10
C ILE A 172 -19.82 1.26 -0.38
N ALA A 173 -18.53 1.03 -0.12
CA ALA A 173 -17.93 -0.27 0.03
C ALA A 173 -17.68 -0.48 1.51
N ASP A 174 -18.41 -1.41 2.12
CA ASP A 174 -18.35 -1.68 3.54
C ASP A 174 -17.89 -3.12 3.77
N LEU A 175 -16.92 -3.30 4.67
CA LEU A 175 -16.51 -4.58 5.21
C LEU A 175 -16.76 -4.54 6.70
N GLU A 176 -17.76 -5.32 7.12
CA GLU A 176 -18.06 -5.51 8.53
C GLU A 176 -16.84 -6.08 9.27
N LYS A 177 -16.86 -5.87 10.59
CA LYS A 177 -15.81 -6.33 11.48
C LYS A 177 -15.55 -7.84 11.29
N THR A 178 -14.38 -8.16 10.79
CA THR A 178 -13.96 -9.54 10.54
C THR A 178 -12.53 -9.79 10.99
N THR A 179 -12.14 -11.05 11.03
CA THR A 179 -10.79 -11.48 11.39
C THR A 179 -10.11 -12.10 10.17
N ILE A 180 -8.93 -11.61 9.84
CA ILE A 180 -8.10 -12.15 8.74
C ILE A 180 -6.72 -12.59 9.24
N SER A 181 -6.13 -13.53 8.52
CA SER A 181 -4.78 -14.03 8.81
C SER A 181 -3.73 -13.12 8.16
N LEU A 182 -2.73 -12.73 8.94
CA LEU A 182 -1.55 -11.99 8.50
C LEU A 182 -0.37 -12.94 8.33
N LYS A 183 0.24 -12.94 7.15
CA LYS A 183 1.46 -13.68 6.83
C LYS A 183 2.52 -12.70 6.35
N GLY A 184 3.58 -12.51 7.13
CA GLY A 184 4.54 -11.45 6.89
C GLY A 184 3.87 -10.08 7.01
N ASN A 185 3.81 -9.34 5.90
CA ASN A 185 3.09 -8.07 5.79
C ASN A 185 1.82 -8.14 4.95
N LYS A 186 1.33 -9.35 4.64
CA LYS A 186 0.18 -9.53 3.75
C LYS A 186 -0.96 -10.22 4.47
N ALA A 187 -2.17 -9.75 4.22
CA ALA A 187 -3.39 -10.40 4.67
C ALA A 187 -4.38 -10.48 3.52
N ILE A 188 -5.17 -11.54 3.47
CA ILE A 188 -6.18 -11.74 2.43
C ILE A 188 -7.54 -11.83 3.10
N TYR A 189 -8.49 -11.05 2.60
CA TYR A 189 -9.91 -11.22 2.86
C TYR A 189 -10.55 -11.93 1.66
N GLU A 190 -11.44 -12.88 1.92
CA GLU A 190 -12.21 -13.59 0.90
C GLU A 190 -13.67 -13.73 1.36
N ASN A 191 -14.60 -13.45 0.46
CA ASN A 191 -16.04 -13.70 0.63
C ASN A 191 -16.62 -14.24 -0.69
N LYS A 192 -17.70 -15.02 -0.61
CA LYS A 192 -18.45 -15.58 -1.74
C LYS A 192 -19.93 -15.19 -1.77
N GLU A 193 -20.38 -14.33 -0.86
CA GLU A 193 -21.79 -13.96 -0.68
C GLU A 193 -22.40 -13.31 -1.94
N PHE A 194 -21.65 -12.43 -2.60
CA PHE A 194 -22.10 -11.70 -3.80
C PHE A 194 -21.38 -12.14 -5.08
N GLY A 195 -20.60 -13.23 -5.00
CA GLY A 195 -19.69 -13.67 -6.04
C GLY A 195 -18.25 -13.78 -5.54
N ALA A 196 -17.28 -13.99 -6.44
CA ALA A 196 -15.89 -14.09 -6.05
C ALA A 196 -15.35 -12.72 -5.60
N CYS A 197 -15.09 -12.56 -4.30
CA CYS A 197 -14.47 -11.38 -3.71
C CYS A 197 -13.17 -11.75 -3.01
N LYS A 198 -12.04 -11.19 -3.45
CA LYS A 198 -10.76 -11.30 -2.74
C LYS A 198 -10.01 -9.98 -2.72
N LEU A 199 -9.59 -9.58 -1.53
CA LEU A 199 -8.81 -8.38 -1.29
C LEU A 199 -7.47 -8.73 -0.66
N LEU A 200 -6.39 -8.27 -1.26
CA LEU A 200 -5.03 -8.36 -0.75
C LEU A 200 -4.65 -7.05 -0.05
N PHE A 201 -4.39 -7.15 1.24
CA PHE A 201 -3.84 -6.06 2.05
C PHE A 201 -2.33 -6.24 2.11
N THR A 202 -1.57 -5.30 1.55
CA THR A 202 -0.11 -5.25 1.69
C THR A 202 0.27 -4.10 2.61
N PHE A 203 0.79 -4.43 3.79
CA PHE A 203 1.15 -3.47 4.81
C PHE A 203 2.59 -2.95 4.64
N GLY A 204 2.73 -1.63 4.71
CA GLY A 204 3.99 -0.94 4.97
C GLY A 204 4.06 -0.46 6.42
N LYS A 205 5.13 0.26 6.79
CA LYS A 205 5.35 0.71 8.17
C LYS A 205 4.17 1.51 8.76
N ASN A 206 3.61 2.43 7.98
CA ASN A 206 2.50 3.30 8.38
C ASN A 206 1.46 3.42 7.25
N SER A 207 1.35 2.39 6.42
CA SER A 207 0.56 2.43 5.20
C SER A 207 0.01 1.06 4.88
N VAL A 208 -1.04 1.02 4.07
CA VAL A 208 -1.53 -0.20 3.47
C VAL A 208 -1.99 0.10 2.05
N GLN A 209 -1.61 -0.79 1.13
CA GLN A 209 -2.18 -0.85 -0.20
C GLN A 209 -3.16 -2.03 -0.21
N ILE A 210 -4.39 -1.78 -0.67
CA ILE A 210 -5.42 -2.79 -0.86
C ILE A 210 -5.65 -2.94 -2.35
N ASP A 211 -5.49 -4.15 -2.87
CA ASP A 211 -5.76 -4.50 -4.25
C ASP A 211 -6.73 -5.69 -4.32
N TYR A 212 -7.46 -5.82 -5.42
CA TYR A 212 -8.20 -7.06 -5.71
C TYR A 212 -7.22 -8.14 -6.15
N LEU A 213 -7.57 -9.40 -5.88
CA LEU A 213 -6.76 -10.56 -6.23
C LEU A 213 -7.56 -11.53 -7.12
N ASP A 214 -6.90 -12.22 -8.05
CA ASP A 214 -7.49 -13.27 -8.89
C ASP A 214 -8.75 -12.83 -9.68
N ASP A 215 -8.80 -11.56 -10.10
CA ASP A 215 -9.98 -10.98 -10.75
C ASP A 215 -11.29 -11.11 -9.95
N ALA A 216 -11.18 -11.26 -8.62
CA ALA A 216 -12.29 -11.47 -7.71
C ALA A 216 -12.84 -10.13 -7.17
N TYR A 217 -13.59 -9.43 -8.02
CA TYR A 217 -14.14 -8.08 -7.76
C TYR A 217 -15.56 -8.08 -7.18
N GLU A 218 -16.23 -9.23 -7.08
CA GLU A 218 -17.66 -9.35 -6.77
C GLU A 218 -17.94 -9.27 -5.25
N CYS A 219 -17.53 -8.18 -4.64
CA CYS A 219 -17.64 -7.96 -3.19
C CYS A 219 -18.99 -7.39 -2.74
N GLY A 220 -19.95 -7.21 -3.64
CA GLY A 220 -21.25 -6.60 -3.33
C GLY A 220 -21.17 -5.10 -3.03
N PHE A 221 -20.03 -4.46 -3.30
CA PHE A 221 -19.88 -3.02 -3.15
C PHE A 221 -20.73 -2.30 -4.21
N GLY A 222 -21.61 -1.40 -3.76
CA GLY A 222 -22.54 -0.68 -4.64
C GLY A 222 -21.83 0.09 -5.76
N ALA A 223 -22.56 0.45 -6.83
CA ALA A 223 -22.06 1.05 -8.07
C ALA A 223 -20.71 1.82 -7.99
N ARG A 224 -19.60 1.12 -8.32
CA ARG A 224 -18.21 1.63 -8.39
C ARG A 224 -17.55 1.95 -7.04
N ALA A 225 -18.19 1.67 -5.92
CA ALA A 225 -17.53 1.69 -4.63
C ALA A 225 -16.50 0.56 -4.55
N SER A 226 -15.38 0.83 -3.88
CA SER A 226 -14.27 -0.10 -3.82
C SER A 226 -13.53 0.05 -2.49
N ALA A 227 -13.13 -1.09 -1.92
CA ALA A 227 -12.19 -1.15 -0.81
C ALA A 227 -10.72 -1.06 -1.27
N ALA A 228 -10.46 -1.26 -2.57
CA ALA A 228 -9.11 -1.16 -3.12
C ALA A 228 -8.64 0.30 -3.13
N GLY A 229 -7.42 0.54 -2.67
CA GLY A 229 -6.91 1.88 -2.46
C GLY A 229 -5.63 1.92 -1.65
N SER A 230 -5.13 3.14 -1.47
CA SER A 230 -3.90 3.42 -0.75
C SER A 230 -4.29 4.19 0.50
N TYR A 231 -3.90 3.70 1.68
CA TYR A 231 -4.29 4.28 2.96
C TYR A 231 -3.05 4.54 3.81
N VAL A 232 -3.01 5.69 4.47
CA VAL A 232 -1.97 6.03 5.44
C VAL A 232 -2.53 5.92 6.86
N ARG A 233 -1.72 5.45 7.81
CA ARG A 233 -2.12 5.41 9.21
C ARG A 233 -2.21 6.83 9.77
N ILE A 234 -3.40 7.23 10.18
CA ILE A 234 -3.68 8.53 10.81
C ILE A 234 -3.73 8.44 12.35
N LYS A 235 -3.96 7.24 12.89
CA LYS A 235 -4.02 6.98 14.33
C LYS A 235 -3.43 5.61 14.66
N ALA A 236 -2.57 5.52 15.67
CA ALA A 236 -1.92 4.26 16.08
C ALA A 236 -2.62 3.57 17.28
N SER A 237 -3.59 4.23 17.92
CA SER A 237 -4.35 3.62 19.00
C SER A 237 -5.28 2.54 18.48
N LYS A 238 -5.65 1.58 19.35
CA LYS A 238 -6.73 0.63 19.08
C LYS A 238 -7.98 1.36 18.57
N PRO A 239 -8.49 1.03 17.37
CA PRO A 239 -9.69 1.66 16.84
C PRO A 239 -10.93 1.14 17.54
N ASP A 240 -11.99 1.94 17.50
CA ASP A 240 -13.31 1.51 17.94
C ASP A 240 -14.07 0.92 16.75
N PHE A 241 -14.58 -0.30 16.90
CA PHE A 241 -15.30 -1.04 15.85
C PHE A 241 -16.82 -0.94 15.97
N LEU A 242 -17.33 -0.05 16.83
CA LEU A 242 -18.74 0.32 16.86
C LEU A 242 -19.23 0.74 15.47
#